data_AF-A0A4Q3CN39-F1
#
_entry.id   AF-A0A4Q3CN39-F1
#
_cell.length_a   1.000
_cell.length_b   1.000
_cell.length_c   1.000
_cell.angle_alpha   90.00
_cell.angle_beta   90.00
_cell.angle_gamma   90.00
#
_symmetry.space_group_name_H-M   'P 1'
#
loop_
_entity.id
_entity.type
_entity.pdbx_description
1 polymer ?
#
loop_
_entity_poly.entity_id
_entity_poly.type
_entity_poly.pdbx_seq_one_letter_code
_entity_poly.pdbx_strand_id
1 'polypeptide(L)'
;GRTVARGAHELRVKESDRIATMKAALEAAGVTLEEFDDGLAITGSGGKPLAGNAQVASKLDHRIAMSMVVAGLASAAPVSIDDVAPVSTSYPDFFQTLDALAE
;
A
#
# COMPACT_ATOMS: atom_id res chain seq x y z
N GLY A 1 -3.81 -3.90 17.03
CA GLY A 1 -3.24 -2.78 17.82
C GLY A 1 -3.07 -1.57 16.94
N ARG A 2 -2.75 -0.40 17.51
CA ARG A 2 -2.51 0.84 16.74
C ARG A 2 -1.00 1.03 16.51
N THR A 3 -0.61 1.19 15.25
CA THR A 3 0.77 1.49 14.85
C THR A 3 0.85 2.94 14.40
N VAL A 4 1.84 3.69 14.86
CA VAL A 4 2.00 5.12 14.53
C VAL A 4 3.38 5.34 13.93
N ALA A 5 3.43 5.87 12.71
CA ALA A 5 4.65 6.31 12.05
C ALA A 5 4.61 7.84 11.90
N ARG A 6 5.68 8.52 12.31
CA ARG A 6 5.84 9.99 12.35
C ARG A 6 7.22 10.39 11.83
N GLY A 7 7.42 11.68 11.60
CA GLY A 7 8.70 12.26 11.18
C GLY A 7 9.02 12.05 9.69
N ALA A 8 8.02 11.78 8.85
CA ALA A 8 8.17 11.42 7.45
C ALA A 8 7.67 12.51 6.48
N HIS A 9 7.81 13.80 6.85
CA HIS A 9 7.37 14.93 6.02
C HIS A 9 7.92 14.89 4.59
N GLU A 10 9.15 14.37 4.42
CA GLU A 10 9.80 14.26 3.11
C GLU A 10 9.05 13.33 2.16
N LEU A 11 8.18 12.45 2.66
CA LEU A 11 7.36 11.55 1.84
C LEU A 11 6.26 12.28 1.06
N ARG A 12 5.91 13.51 1.45
CA ARG A 12 4.92 14.32 0.72
C ARG A 12 5.44 14.91 -0.59
N VAL A 13 6.76 15.00 -0.74
CA VAL A 13 7.45 15.68 -1.88
C VAL A 13 8.31 14.71 -2.69
N LYS A 14 7.96 13.43 -2.70
CA LYS A 14 8.65 12.38 -3.46
C LYS A 14 8.08 12.29 -4.88
N GLU A 15 8.25 11.14 -5.53
CA GLU A 15 7.63 10.81 -6.81
C GLU A 15 6.10 11.05 -6.79
N SER A 16 5.49 10.91 -5.61
CA SER A 16 4.13 11.32 -5.28
C SER A 16 4.08 11.87 -3.84
N ASP A 17 2.94 12.45 -3.42
CA ASP A 17 2.65 12.54 -1.99
C ASP A 17 2.33 11.13 -1.48
N ARG A 18 3.36 10.43 -0.99
CA ARG A 18 3.26 9.03 -0.57
C ARG A 18 2.38 8.86 0.66
N ILE A 19 2.31 9.85 1.54
CA ILE A 19 1.45 9.78 2.73
C ILE A 19 -0.01 9.81 2.29
N ALA A 20 -0.39 10.82 1.51
CA ALA A 20 -1.76 10.97 1.04
C ALA A 20 -2.17 9.80 0.13
N THR A 21 -1.24 9.31 -0.70
CA THR A 21 -1.52 8.20 -1.63
C THR A 21 -1.65 6.87 -0.90
N MET A 22 -0.80 6.59 0.08
CA MET A 22 -0.90 5.38 0.90
C MET A 22 -2.18 5.37 1.75
N LYS A 23 -2.55 6.52 2.34
CA LYS A 23 -3.84 6.67 3.02
C LYS A 23 -5.00 6.25 2.11
N ALA A 24 -5.10 6.87 0.94
CA ALA A 24 -6.22 6.63 0.03
C ALA A 24 -6.30 5.15 -0.39
N ALA A 25 -5.14 4.52 -0.66
CA ALA A 25 -5.07 3.12 -1.02
C ALA A 25 -5.52 2.18 0.12
N LEU A 26 -5.09 2.45 1.35
CA LEU A 26 -5.45 1.65 2.52
C LEU A 26 -6.93 1.86 2.92
N GLU A 27 -7.44 3.09 2.87
CA GLU A 27 -8.85 3.39 3.11
C GLU A 27 -9.74 2.67 2.09
N ALA A 28 -9.36 2.67 0.80
CA ALA A 28 -10.07 1.92 -0.24
C ALA A 28 -10.10 0.40 0.03
N ALA A 29 -9.07 -0.15 0.68
CA ALA A 29 -9.02 -1.55 1.10
C ALA A 29 -9.72 -1.83 2.45
N GLY A 30 -10.39 -0.83 3.03
CA GLY A 30 -11.15 -0.94 4.27
C GLY A 30 -10.30 -0.81 5.55
N VAL A 31 -9.10 -0.27 5.47
CA VAL A 31 -8.23 -0.03 6.64
C VAL A 31 -8.67 1.23 7.38
N THR A 32 -8.83 1.14 8.70
CA THR A 32 -9.03 2.32 9.56
C THR A 32 -7.68 2.95 9.90
N LEU A 33 -7.51 4.21 9.54
CA LEU A 33 -6.28 4.95 9.79
C LEU A 33 -6.53 6.44 9.98
N GLU A 34 -5.53 7.16 10.46
CA GLU A 34 -5.48 8.60 10.62
C GLU A 34 -4.24 9.14 9.94
N GLU A 35 -4.37 10.29 9.27
CA GLU A 35 -3.28 10.97 8.60
C GLU A 35 -2.77 12.15 9.43
N PHE A 36 -1.45 12.30 9.47
CA PHE A 36 -0.77 13.48 9.97
C PHE A 36 0.05 14.13 8.85
N ASP A 37 0.46 15.38 9.03
CA ASP A 37 1.34 16.07 8.08
C ASP A 37 2.70 15.35 7.86
N ASP A 38 3.11 14.49 8.78
CA ASP A 38 4.38 13.76 8.80
C ASP A 38 4.24 12.25 8.94
N GLY A 39 3.04 11.68 8.71
CA GLY A 39 2.89 10.24 8.72
C GLY A 39 1.45 9.73 8.85
N LEU A 40 1.32 8.50 9.36
CA LEU A 40 0.05 7.78 9.46
C LEU A 40 -0.03 7.05 10.80
N ALA A 41 -1.23 6.96 11.37
CA ALA A 41 -1.57 5.99 12.41
C ALA A 41 -2.56 4.96 11.87
N ILE A 42 -2.18 3.68 11.87
CA ILE A 42 -2.98 2.58 11.33
C ILE A 42 -3.54 1.75 12.47
N THR A 43 -4.84 1.47 12.43
CA THR A 43 -5.51 0.57 13.38
C THR A 43 -5.58 -0.83 12.79
N GLY A 44 -4.76 -1.74 13.32
CA GLY A 44 -4.72 -3.13 12.86
C GLY A 44 -6.01 -3.89 13.19
N SER A 45 -6.45 -4.72 12.25
CA SER A 45 -7.71 -5.49 12.27
C SER A 45 -7.74 -6.66 13.26
N GLY A 46 -6.66 -6.90 14.01
CA GLY A 46 -6.53 -8.05 14.91
C GLY A 46 -6.36 -9.39 14.18
N GLY A 47 -5.77 -9.37 12.99
CA GLY A 47 -5.52 -10.57 12.17
C GLY A 47 -6.64 -10.92 11.19
N LYS A 48 -7.73 -10.14 11.17
CA LYS A 48 -8.75 -10.28 10.11
C LYS A 48 -8.17 -9.82 8.77
N PRO A 49 -8.46 -10.52 7.66
CA PRO A 49 -8.10 -10.05 6.33
C PRO A 49 -8.62 -8.62 6.09
N LEU A 50 -7.93 -7.87 5.23
CA LEU A 50 -8.45 -6.60 4.74
C LEU A 50 -9.74 -6.84 3.94
N ALA A 51 -10.63 -5.85 3.89
CA ALA A 51 -11.86 -5.99 3.11
C ALA A 51 -11.55 -6.20 1.62
N GLY A 52 -10.53 -5.50 1.10
CA GLY A 52 -10.20 -5.52 -0.31
C GLY A 52 -11.25 -4.81 -1.15
N ASN A 53 -11.56 -5.34 -2.34
CA ASN A 53 -12.46 -4.73 -3.34
C ASN A 53 -12.07 -3.26 -3.62
N ALA A 54 -10.76 -3.02 -3.66
CA ALA A 54 -10.19 -1.69 -3.75
C ALA A 54 -9.69 -1.41 -5.18
N GLN A 55 -9.81 -0.16 -5.58
CA GLN A 55 -9.16 0.39 -6.77
C GLN A 55 -8.09 1.39 -6.30
N VAL A 56 -6.83 1.07 -6.54
CA VAL A 56 -5.67 1.82 -6.07
C VAL A 56 -5.07 2.61 -7.23
N ALA A 57 -4.97 3.92 -7.06
CA ALA A 57 -4.16 4.77 -7.92
C ALA A 57 -2.72 4.82 -7.37
N SER A 58 -1.79 4.13 -8.03
CA SER A 58 -0.38 4.05 -7.63
C SER A 58 0.37 5.38 -7.80
N LYS A 59 -0.13 6.26 -8.68
CA LYS A 59 0.51 7.53 -9.08
C LYS A 59 1.95 7.36 -9.54
N LEU A 60 2.19 6.31 -10.32
CA LEU A 60 3.51 5.93 -10.85
C LEU A 60 4.57 5.63 -9.77
N ASP A 61 4.14 5.40 -8.53
CA ASP A 61 5.03 5.13 -7.41
C ASP A 61 5.16 3.61 -7.15
N HIS A 62 6.33 3.07 -7.49
CA HIS A 62 6.63 1.64 -7.32
C HIS A 62 6.43 1.16 -5.88
N ARG A 63 6.66 2.02 -4.87
CA ARG A 63 6.51 1.64 -3.45
C ARG A 63 5.05 1.51 -3.07
N ILE A 64 4.18 2.38 -3.56
CA ILE A 64 2.73 2.26 -3.37
C ILE A 64 2.23 0.99 -4.06
N ALA A 65 2.62 0.78 -5.32
CA ALA A 65 2.22 -0.39 -6.09
C ALA A 65 2.62 -1.70 -5.38
N MET A 66 3.91 -1.89 -5.05
CA MET A 66 4.37 -3.10 -4.36
C MET A 66 3.69 -3.30 -2.99
N SER A 67 3.49 -2.23 -2.21
CA SER A 67 2.82 -2.33 -0.91
C SER A 67 1.39 -2.84 -1.05
N MET A 68 0.65 -2.36 -2.06
CA MET A 68 -0.73 -2.76 -2.27
C MET A 68 -0.87 -4.13 -2.92
N VAL A 69 0.14 -4.61 -3.65
CA VAL A 69 0.20 -6.03 -4.07
C VAL A 69 0.27 -6.93 -2.83
N VAL A 70 1.18 -6.65 -1.89
CA VAL A 70 1.28 -7.42 -0.64
C VAL A 70 0.00 -7.31 0.18
N ALA A 71 -0.63 -6.14 0.25
CA ALA A 71 -1.92 -5.97 0.92
C ALA A 71 -3.03 -6.83 0.28
N GLY A 72 -3.04 -6.95 -1.05
CA GLY A 72 -3.96 -7.81 -1.79
C GLY A 72 -3.87 -9.28 -1.40
N LEU A 73 -2.66 -9.79 -1.14
CA LEU A 73 -2.45 -11.18 -0.68
C LEU A 73 -3.09 -11.46 0.70
N ALA A 74 -3.28 -10.43 1.52
CA ALA A 74 -3.90 -10.52 2.85
C ALA A 74 -5.36 -9.98 2.88
N SER A 75 -5.99 -9.84 1.71
CA SER A 75 -7.36 -9.30 1.57
C SER A 75 -8.40 -10.40 1.31
N ALA A 76 -9.63 -10.18 1.77
CA ALA A 76 -10.76 -11.08 1.52
C ALA A 76 -11.32 -10.96 0.08
N ALA A 77 -11.16 -9.79 -0.53
CA ALA A 77 -11.48 -9.53 -1.93
C ALA A 77 -10.28 -8.90 -2.66
N PRO A 78 -10.23 -8.96 -4.00
CA PRO A 78 -9.08 -8.45 -4.76
C PRO A 78 -8.81 -6.96 -4.53
N VAL A 79 -7.54 -6.57 -4.58
CA VAL A 79 -7.07 -5.19 -4.67
C VAL A 79 -6.55 -4.99 -6.09
N SER A 80 -7.18 -4.08 -6.84
CA SER A 80 -6.76 -3.72 -8.20
C SER A 80 -5.91 -2.46 -8.16
N ILE A 81 -4.80 -2.46 -8.90
CA ILE A 81 -3.85 -1.36 -8.99
C ILE A 81 -3.85 -0.88 -10.44
N ASP A 82 -3.93 0.43 -10.65
CA ASP A 82 -4.04 1.06 -11.97
C ASP A 82 -2.85 0.77 -12.88
N ASP A 83 -1.64 0.85 -12.35
CA ASP A 83 -0.39 0.62 -13.06
C ASP A 83 0.68 0.05 -12.13
N VAL A 84 1.26 -1.07 -12.55
CA VAL A 84 2.38 -1.74 -11.85
C VAL A 84 3.69 -1.68 -12.64
N ALA A 85 3.70 -1.09 -13.83
CA ALA A 85 4.90 -0.97 -14.65
C ALA A 85 6.09 -0.29 -13.93
N PRO A 86 5.90 0.74 -13.06
CA PRO A 86 7.00 1.34 -12.32
C PRO A 86 7.76 0.36 -11.40
N VAL A 87 7.15 -0.76 -10.98
CA VAL A 87 7.80 -1.76 -10.12
C VAL A 87 9.10 -2.24 -10.75
N SER A 88 9.13 -2.45 -12.07
CA SER A 88 10.30 -2.97 -12.77
C SER A 88 11.50 -2.02 -12.77
N THR A 89 11.30 -0.74 -12.44
CA THR A 89 12.41 0.22 -12.31
C THR A 89 13.22 0.02 -11.02
N SER A 90 12.62 -0.60 -10.00
CA SER A 90 13.22 -0.77 -8.67
C SER A 90 13.43 -2.23 -8.29
N TYR A 91 12.50 -3.10 -8.70
CA TYR A 91 12.56 -4.54 -8.44
C TYR A 91 11.94 -5.32 -9.61
N PRO A 92 12.70 -5.55 -10.70
CA PRO A 92 12.23 -6.26 -11.90
C PRO A 92 11.57 -7.60 -11.62
N ASP A 93 12.14 -8.37 -10.70
CA ASP A 93 11.72 -9.75 -10.42
C ASP A 93 10.67 -9.84 -9.28
N PHE A 94 10.07 -8.71 -8.87
CA PHE A 94 9.15 -8.67 -7.73
C PHE A 94 8.02 -9.70 -7.81
N PHE A 95 7.34 -9.80 -8.95
CA PHE A 95 6.23 -10.74 -9.13
C PHE A 95 6.71 -12.19 -9.20
N GLN A 96 7.85 -12.46 -9.83
CA GLN A 96 8.44 -13.81 -9.86
C GLN A 96 8.80 -14.28 -8.44
N THR A 97 9.36 -13.38 -7.62
CA THR A 97 9.64 -13.66 -6.21
C THR A 97 8.37 -13.95 -5.42
N LEU A 98 7.27 -13.21 -5.66
CA LEU A 98 5.99 -13.48 -5.01
C LEU A 98 5.42 -14.85 -5.42
N ASP A 99 5.45 -15.16 -6.71
CA ASP A 99 4.94 -16.45 -7.23
C ASP A 99 5.73 -17.63 -6.64
N ALA A 100 7.06 -17.51 -6.52
CA ALA A 100 7.92 -18.53 -5.93
C ALA A 100 7.69 -18.77 -4.42
N LEU A 101 7.03 -17.85 -3.71
CA LEU A 101 6.69 -18.00 -2.29
C LEU A 101 5.28 -18.59 -2.08
N ALA A 102 4.48 -18.68 -3.14
CA ALA A 102 3.12 -19.22 -3.09
C ALA A 102 3.08 -20.75 -3.26
N GLU A 103 4.20 -21.37 -3.65
CA GLU A 103 4.43 -22.82 -3.69
C GLU A 103 4.81 -23.39 -2.32
#